data_AF-A0A821KT61-F1
#
_entry.id   AF-A0A821KT61-F1
#
_cell.length_a   1.000
_cell.length_b   1.000
_cell.length_c   1.000
_cell.angle_alpha   90.00
_cell.angle_beta   90.00
_cell.angle_gamma   90.00
#
_symmetry.space_group_name_H-M   'P 1'
#
loop_
_entity.id
_entity.type
_entity.pdbx_description
1 polymer ?
#
loop_
_entity_poly.entity_id
_entity_poly.type
_entity_poly.pdbx_seq_one_letter_code
_entity_poly.pdbx_strand_id
1 'polypeptide(L)'
;MGLQMHSNLLETTMLYILCSPFVAATPEVFVFIQWSLLFRIMLGGAVGKYTGGDQSWKDGTAMVWHYWTQPLPNPLSPIFYRMPISIHKIETYFTYVSEGVGAILCYTPQIIRWISYVFFLLILLGINVTGNYAHLAPLTITEMILLLNDNVWRSLIPFEFIISFLEYTSIPSYSIAWPFKLLPWIFIGLPYFFISLVPLSATFRDENPFSWPIFTNYSTLPLKLTQLI
;
A
#
# COMPACT_ATOMS: atom_id res chain seq x y z
N MET A 1 -0.53 0.51 -14.02
CA MET A 1 0.28 0.88 -12.84
C MET A 1 0.83 2.32 -12.86
N GLY A 2 1.39 2.83 -13.98
CA GLY A 2 1.96 4.19 -14.03
C GLY A 2 1.00 5.35 -13.66
N LEU A 3 -0.28 5.25 -14.03
CA LEU A 3 -1.30 6.24 -13.63
C LEU A 3 -1.69 6.15 -12.15
N GLN A 4 -1.54 4.98 -11.52
CA GLN A 4 -1.93 4.74 -10.13
C GLN A 4 -0.91 5.32 -9.15
N MET A 5 0.38 5.27 -9.50
CA MET A 5 1.44 5.83 -8.66
C MET A 5 1.38 7.36 -8.59
N HIS A 6 1.26 8.04 -9.73
CA HIS A 6 1.22 9.51 -9.77
C HIS A 6 -0.06 10.08 -9.14
N SER A 7 -1.20 9.41 -9.35
CA SER A 7 -2.46 9.81 -8.73
C SER A 7 -2.43 9.65 -7.21
N ASN A 8 -1.87 8.56 -6.67
CA ASN A 8 -1.72 8.37 -5.22
C ASN A 8 -0.89 9.50 -4.58
N LEU A 9 0.23 9.90 -5.19
CA LEU A 9 1.06 10.97 -4.64
C LEU A 9 0.30 12.30 -4.56
N LEU A 10 -0.39 12.66 -5.64
CA LEU A 10 -1.20 13.88 -5.71
C LEU A 10 -2.33 13.84 -4.68
N GLU A 11 -3.07 12.73 -4.64
CA GLU A 11 -4.20 12.54 -3.75
C GLU A 11 -3.76 12.59 -2.27
N THR A 12 -2.69 11.89 -1.92
CA THR A 12 -2.11 11.94 -0.57
C THR A 12 -1.74 13.37 -0.20
N THR A 13 -1.00 14.06 -1.06
CA THR A 13 -0.57 15.45 -0.79
C THR A 13 -1.78 16.38 -0.61
N MET A 14 -2.79 16.25 -1.48
CA MET A 14 -4.03 17.03 -1.40
C MET A 14 -4.78 16.76 -0.09
N LEU A 15 -4.90 15.50 0.33
CA LEU A 15 -5.58 15.12 1.57
C LEU A 15 -4.84 15.65 2.80
N TYR A 16 -3.51 15.63 2.81
CA TYR A 16 -2.72 16.24 3.89
C TYR A 16 -2.99 17.75 3.98
N ILE A 17 -3.03 18.46 2.85
CA ILE A 17 -3.33 19.90 2.81
C ILE A 17 -4.76 20.17 3.30
N LEU A 18 -5.76 19.43 2.78
CA LEU A 18 -7.17 19.62 3.12
C LEU A 18 -7.48 19.27 4.58
N CYS A 19 -6.82 18.24 5.14
CA CYS A 19 -7.06 17.81 6.51
C CYS A 19 -6.27 18.62 7.53
N SER A 20 -5.14 19.24 7.16
CA SER A 20 -4.24 19.99 8.05
C SER A 20 -4.96 20.91 9.05
N PRO A 21 -5.97 21.72 8.66
CA PRO A 21 -6.70 22.58 9.61
C PRO A 21 -7.49 21.82 10.68
N PHE A 22 -7.86 20.56 10.41
CA PHE A 22 -8.73 19.74 11.24
C PHE A 22 -7.97 18.68 12.04
N VAL A 23 -6.70 18.40 11.72
CA VAL A 23 -5.91 17.35 12.39
C VAL A 23 -5.85 17.57 13.91
N ALA A 24 -5.74 18.83 14.36
CA ALA A 24 -5.71 19.14 15.79
C ALA A 24 -7.05 18.90 16.52
N ALA A 25 -8.17 18.98 15.79
CA ALA A 25 -9.51 18.87 16.36
C ALA A 25 -10.10 17.46 16.25
N THR A 26 -9.85 16.79 15.13
CA THR A 26 -10.38 15.46 14.78
C THR A 26 -9.30 14.62 14.09
N PRO A 27 -8.20 14.25 14.79
CA PRO A 27 -7.12 13.45 14.22
C PRO A 27 -7.61 12.07 13.73
N GLU A 28 -8.67 11.54 14.32
CA GLU A 28 -9.27 10.25 13.93
C GLU A 28 -9.78 10.23 12.49
N VAL A 29 -10.28 11.37 11.98
CA VAL A 29 -10.76 11.48 10.59
C VAL A 29 -9.60 11.39 9.62
N PHE A 30 -8.50 12.05 9.96
CA PHE A 30 -7.28 12.00 9.16
C PHE A 30 -6.71 10.58 9.11
N VAL A 31 -6.59 9.91 10.27
CA VAL A 31 -6.15 8.51 10.34
C VAL A 31 -7.05 7.60 9.53
N PHE A 32 -8.37 7.78 9.61
CA PHE A 32 -9.33 7.00 8.83
C PHE A 32 -9.17 7.18 7.32
N ILE A 33 -8.93 8.41 6.86
CA ILE A 33 -8.65 8.70 5.45
C ILE A 33 -7.37 7.99 4.98
N GLN A 34 -6.32 7.99 5.80
CA GLN A 34 -5.06 7.29 5.46
C GLN A 34 -5.26 5.77 5.42
N TRP A 35 -6.06 5.21 6.33
CA TRP A 35 -6.43 3.79 6.27
C TRP A 35 -7.25 3.46 5.02
N SER A 36 -8.13 4.38 4.59
CA SER A 36 -8.93 4.24 3.37
C SER A 36 -8.07 4.21 2.11
N LEU A 37 -7.08 5.11 2.04
CA LEU A 37 -6.10 5.15 0.96
C LEU A 37 -5.27 3.86 0.92
N LEU A 38 -4.69 3.45 2.06
CA LEU A 38 -3.88 2.25 2.18
C LEU A 38 -4.67 0.99 1.81
N PHE A 39 -5.91 0.87 2.31
CA PHE A 39 -6.81 -0.22 1.98
C PHE A 39 -7.04 -0.32 0.46
N ARG A 40 -7.35 0.81 -0.19
CA ARG A 40 -7.58 0.84 -1.63
C ARG A 40 -6.34 0.42 -2.41
N ILE A 41 -5.16 0.91 -2.01
CA ILE A 41 -3.90 0.60 -2.68
C ILE A 41 -3.61 -0.91 -2.60
N MET A 42 -3.67 -1.46 -1.40
CA MET A 42 -3.36 -2.86 -1.15
C MET A 42 -4.39 -3.78 -1.79
N LEU A 43 -5.68 -3.53 -1.54
CA LEU A 43 -6.72 -4.39 -2.10
C LEU A 43 -6.80 -4.26 -3.63
N GLY A 44 -6.62 -3.04 -4.17
CA GLY A 44 -6.55 -2.82 -5.62
C GLY A 44 -5.38 -3.57 -6.25
N GLY A 45 -4.24 -3.67 -5.56
CA GLY A 45 -3.11 -4.51 -5.95
C GLY A 45 -3.50 -5.99 -6.07
N ALA A 46 -4.13 -6.56 -5.04
CA ALA A 46 -4.53 -7.96 -5.03
C ALA A 46 -5.58 -8.27 -6.10
N VAL A 47 -6.61 -7.42 -6.20
CA VAL A 47 -7.70 -7.57 -7.18
C VAL A 47 -7.14 -7.48 -8.58
N GLY A 48 -6.33 -6.45 -8.88
CA GLY A 48 -5.75 -6.26 -10.21
C GLY A 48 -4.87 -7.43 -10.63
N LYS A 49 -4.11 -8.02 -9.70
CA LYS A 49 -3.32 -9.24 -9.97
C LYS A 49 -4.20 -10.44 -10.31
N TYR A 50 -5.36 -10.57 -9.69
CA TYR A 50 -6.28 -11.68 -9.93
C TYR A 50 -7.13 -11.50 -11.20
N THR A 51 -7.62 -10.28 -11.45
CA THR A 51 -8.51 -9.96 -12.58
C THR A 51 -7.76 -9.61 -13.85
N GLY A 52 -6.49 -9.18 -13.76
CA GLY A 52 -5.78 -8.52 -14.85
C GLY A 52 -5.25 -9.42 -15.98
N GLY A 53 -5.80 -10.61 -16.16
CA GLY A 53 -5.57 -11.46 -17.34
C GLY A 53 -4.22 -12.22 -17.37
N ASP A 54 -3.26 -11.87 -16.53
CA ASP A 54 -1.97 -12.58 -16.45
C ASP A 54 -2.11 -13.91 -15.69
N GLN A 55 -1.98 -15.01 -16.44
CA GLN A 55 -2.12 -16.37 -15.92
C GLN A 55 -1.03 -16.72 -14.89
N SER A 56 0.14 -16.08 -14.92
CA SER A 56 1.23 -16.36 -13.99
C SER A 56 0.84 -16.10 -12.54
N TRP A 57 -0.04 -15.13 -12.28
CA TRP A 57 -0.57 -14.86 -10.96
C TRP A 57 -1.50 -15.98 -10.48
N LYS A 58 -2.36 -16.52 -11.36
CA LYS A 58 -3.25 -17.64 -11.05
C LYS A 58 -2.49 -18.95 -10.83
N ASP A 59 -1.43 -19.17 -11.59
CA ASP A 59 -0.57 -20.35 -11.49
C ASP A 59 0.45 -20.24 -10.33
N GLY A 60 0.48 -19.11 -9.61
CA GLY A 60 1.39 -18.86 -8.51
C GLY A 60 2.86 -18.63 -8.93
N THR A 61 3.12 -18.34 -10.20
CA THR A 61 4.47 -18.19 -10.78
C THR A 61 4.83 -16.75 -11.13
N ALA A 62 3.97 -15.77 -10.82
CA ALA A 62 4.19 -14.36 -11.15
C ALA A 62 5.54 -13.82 -10.65
N MET A 63 5.97 -14.22 -9.45
CA MET A 63 7.24 -13.75 -8.88
C MET A 63 8.49 -14.23 -9.63
N VAL A 64 8.39 -15.27 -10.46
CA VAL A 64 9.49 -15.68 -11.37
C VAL A 64 9.82 -14.57 -12.36
N TRP A 65 8.80 -13.87 -12.84
CA TRP A 65 8.93 -12.82 -13.84
C TRP A 65 9.07 -11.43 -13.21
N HIS A 66 8.57 -11.25 -11.99
CA HIS A 66 8.51 -9.98 -11.29
C HIS A 66 9.85 -9.23 -11.26
N TYR A 67 10.96 -9.93 -10.99
CA TYR A 67 12.29 -9.33 -10.93
C TYR A 67 12.78 -8.73 -12.26
N TRP A 68 12.21 -9.17 -13.38
CA TRP A 68 12.52 -8.65 -14.72
C TRP A 68 11.53 -7.58 -15.19
N THR A 69 10.27 -7.64 -14.73
CA THR A 69 9.19 -6.79 -15.23
C THR A 69 8.81 -5.63 -14.30
N GLN A 70 9.39 -5.57 -13.10
CA GLN A 70 9.23 -4.45 -12.18
C GLN A 70 9.76 -3.12 -12.80
N PRO A 71 9.23 -1.94 -12.39
CA PRO A 71 9.47 -0.67 -13.09
C PRO A 71 10.94 -0.28 -13.26
N LEU A 72 11.76 -0.51 -12.23
CA LEU A 72 13.20 -0.27 -12.25
C LEU A 72 13.91 -1.43 -11.52
N PRO A 73 14.34 -2.48 -12.22
CA PRO A 73 15.12 -3.54 -11.61
C PRO A 73 16.47 -3.00 -11.13
N ASN A 74 16.90 -3.44 -9.96
CA ASN A 74 18.19 -3.07 -9.36
C ASN A 74 19.21 -4.23 -9.48
N PRO A 75 20.48 -4.05 -9.06
CA PRO A 75 21.49 -5.10 -9.14
C PRO A 75 21.20 -6.38 -8.34
N LEU A 76 20.27 -6.33 -7.37
CA LEU A 76 19.85 -7.51 -6.60
C LEU A 76 18.79 -8.33 -7.32
N SER A 77 17.99 -7.74 -8.22
CA SER A 77 16.94 -8.46 -8.98
C SER A 77 17.44 -9.77 -9.64
N PRO A 78 18.60 -9.81 -10.33
CA PRO A 78 19.12 -11.04 -10.93
C PRO A 78 19.53 -12.11 -9.90
N ILE A 79 19.88 -11.71 -8.68
CA ILE A 79 20.21 -12.64 -7.59
C ILE A 79 18.93 -13.29 -7.09
N PHE A 80 17.90 -12.49 -6.83
CA PHE A 80 16.62 -12.98 -6.35
C PHE A 80 15.90 -13.83 -7.40
N TYR A 81 16.01 -13.47 -8.68
CA TYR A 81 15.51 -14.27 -9.81
C TYR A 81 16.06 -15.71 -9.85
N ARG A 82 17.28 -15.96 -9.34
CA ARG A 82 17.90 -17.29 -9.35
C ARG A 82 17.43 -18.18 -8.20
N MET A 83 16.51 -17.71 -7.35
CA MET A 83 15.98 -18.53 -6.28
C MET A 83 15.14 -19.70 -6.81
N PRO A 84 14.99 -20.78 -6.03
CA PRO A 84 14.15 -21.91 -6.40
C PRO A 84 12.71 -21.48 -6.70
N ILE A 85 12.08 -22.13 -7.69
CA ILE A 85 10.68 -21.90 -8.08
C ILE A 85 9.70 -21.99 -6.90
N SER A 86 9.99 -22.83 -5.90
CA SER A 86 9.21 -22.98 -4.67
C SER A 86 9.17 -21.68 -3.86
N ILE A 87 10.29 -20.94 -3.79
CA ILE A 87 10.34 -19.64 -3.12
C ILE A 87 9.46 -18.63 -3.85
N HIS A 88 9.55 -18.56 -5.19
CA HIS A 88 8.71 -17.65 -5.97
C HIS A 88 7.21 -17.94 -5.84
N LYS A 89 6.83 -19.22 -5.70
CA LYS A 89 5.44 -19.58 -5.39
C LYS A 89 5.01 -19.04 -4.03
N ILE A 90 5.84 -19.21 -3.00
CA ILE A 90 5.58 -18.66 -1.66
C ILE A 90 5.43 -17.15 -1.72
N GLU A 91 6.34 -16.44 -2.41
CA GLU A 91 6.28 -14.98 -2.58
C GLU A 91 5.00 -14.54 -3.29
N THR A 92 4.55 -15.27 -4.32
CA THR A 92 3.32 -14.95 -5.06
C THR A 92 2.10 -15.05 -4.15
N TYR A 93 1.96 -16.16 -3.40
CA TYR A 93 0.85 -16.31 -2.45
C TYR A 93 0.95 -15.33 -1.28
N PHE A 94 2.15 -15.09 -0.76
CA PHE A 94 2.38 -14.11 0.30
C PHE A 94 1.98 -12.71 -0.13
N THR A 95 2.26 -12.33 -1.38
CA THR A 95 1.83 -11.05 -1.97
C THR A 95 0.30 -10.96 -1.98
N TYR A 96 -0.39 -12.00 -2.45
CA TYR A 96 -1.86 -12.03 -2.47
C TYR A 96 -2.49 -11.92 -1.07
N VAL A 97 -1.97 -12.69 -0.11
CA VAL A 97 -2.48 -12.68 1.26
C VAL A 97 -2.19 -11.33 1.92
N SER A 98 -0.99 -10.80 1.73
CA SER A 98 -0.59 -9.51 2.31
C SER A 98 -1.45 -8.39 1.76
N GLU A 99 -1.58 -8.28 0.44
CA GLU A 99 -2.35 -7.21 -0.19
C GLU A 99 -3.87 -7.37 0.01
N GLY A 100 -4.41 -8.59 -0.06
CA GLY A 100 -5.84 -8.85 0.05
C GLY A 100 -6.33 -8.94 1.49
N VAL A 101 -5.86 -9.95 2.23
CA VAL A 101 -6.26 -10.16 3.62
C VAL A 101 -5.71 -9.03 4.49
N GLY A 102 -4.44 -8.64 4.31
CA GLY A 102 -3.85 -7.53 5.06
C GLY A 102 -4.62 -6.22 4.91
N ALA A 103 -5.16 -5.91 3.73
CA ALA A 103 -6.03 -4.74 3.54
C ALA A 103 -7.27 -4.79 4.44
N ILE A 104 -7.97 -5.93 4.50
CA ILE A 104 -9.15 -6.08 5.36
C ILE A 104 -8.77 -5.93 6.84
N LEU A 105 -7.60 -6.48 7.23
CA LEU A 105 -7.09 -6.39 8.60
C LEU A 105 -6.80 -4.94 9.05
N CYS A 106 -6.64 -3.96 8.14
CA CYS A 106 -6.48 -2.55 8.50
C CYS A 106 -7.61 -2.01 9.39
N TYR A 107 -8.84 -2.49 9.19
CA TYR A 107 -10.02 -2.02 9.92
C TYR A 107 -10.36 -2.85 11.16
N THR A 108 -9.47 -3.76 11.55
CA THR A 108 -9.68 -4.66 12.70
C THR A 108 -9.11 -4.08 14.00
N PRO A 109 -9.42 -4.68 15.17
CA PRO A 109 -8.83 -4.30 16.44
C PRO A 109 -7.30 -4.33 16.41
N GLN A 110 -6.69 -3.50 17.26
CA GLN A 110 -5.28 -3.16 17.24
C GLN A 110 -4.31 -4.34 17.04
N ILE A 111 -4.48 -5.42 17.81
CA ILE A 111 -3.55 -6.57 17.77
C ILE A 111 -3.56 -7.23 16.38
N ILE A 112 -4.74 -7.35 15.78
CA ILE A 112 -4.90 -7.96 14.45
C ILE A 112 -4.41 -6.98 13.37
N ARG A 113 -4.63 -5.68 13.55
CA ARG A 113 -4.11 -4.64 12.66
C ARG A 113 -2.58 -4.62 12.59
N TRP A 114 -1.87 -5.02 13.64
CA TRP A 114 -0.40 -5.15 13.58
C TRP A 114 0.04 -6.23 12.61
N ILE A 115 -0.75 -7.28 12.40
CA ILE A 115 -0.48 -8.31 11.39
C ILE A 115 -0.52 -7.69 9.99
N SER A 116 -1.51 -6.83 9.72
CA SER A 116 -1.59 -6.03 8.48
C SER A 116 -0.33 -5.21 8.25
N TYR A 117 0.12 -4.48 9.29
CA TYR A 117 1.34 -3.68 9.24
C TYR A 117 2.57 -4.53 8.88
N VAL A 118 2.74 -5.69 9.50
CA VAL A 118 3.88 -6.58 9.22
C VAL A 118 3.81 -7.13 7.79
N PHE A 119 2.64 -7.56 7.33
CA PHE A 119 2.45 -8.04 5.96
C PHE A 119 2.83 -6.98 4.93
N PHE A 120 2.32 -5.76 5.10
CA PHE A 120 2.65 -4.63 4.23
C PHE A 120 4.12 -4.26 4.28
N LEU A 121 4.70 -4.19 5.47
CA LEU A 121 6.11 -3.86 5.63
C LEU A 121 7.00 -4.87 4.90
N LEU A 122 6.70 -6.17 5.02
CA LEU A 122 7.47 -7.21 4.36
C LEU A 122 7.40 -7.11 2.83
N ILE A 123 6.21 -6.93 2.25
CA ILE A 123 6.10 -6.78 0.79
C ILE A 123 6.75 -5.48 0.30
N LEU A 124 6.57 -4.36 1.02
CA LEU A 124 7.10 -3.05 0.64
C LEU A 124 8.62 -2.98 0.77
N LEU A 125 9.20 -3.59 1.81
CA LEU A 125 10.65 -3.74 1.92
C LEU A 125 11.19 -4.69 0.85
N GLY A 126 10.51 -5.82 0.61
CA GLY A 126 10.86 -6.77 -0.44
C GLY A 126 11.02 -6.09 -1.80
N ILE A 127 9.99 -5.39 -2.26
CA ILE A 127 10.02 -4.70 -3.56
C ILE A 127 11.05 -3.55 -3.64
N ASN A 128 11.40 -2.90 -2.52
CA ASN A 128 12.46 -1.88 -2.50
C ASN A 128 13.87 -2.49 -2.47
N VAL A 129 14.03 -3.66 -1.85
CA VAL A 129 15.30 -4.38 -1.83
C VAL A 129 15.56 -5.01 -3.19
N THR A 130 14.53 -5.54 -3.84
CA THR A 130 14.69 -6.28 -5.09
C THR A 130 14.47 -5.44 -6.33
N GLY A 131 13.96 -4.22 -6.21
CA GLY A 131 13.73 -3.29 -7.32
C GLY A 131 13.51 -1.86 -6.82
N ASN A 132 12.94 -1.02 -7.68
CA ASN A 132 12.59 0.35 -7.34
C ASN A 132 11.22 0.71 -7.93
N TYR A 133 10.24 0.92 -7.04
CA TYR A 133 8.87 1.30 -7.36
C TYR A 133 8.64 2.82 -7.28
N ALA A 134 9.72 3.58 -7.48
CA ALA A 134 9.77 5.04 -7.34
C ALA A 134 9.17 5.49 -6.00
N HIS A 135 8.19 6.38 -6.04
CA HIS A 135 7.55 6.95 -4.86
C HIS A 135 6.45 6.07 -4.26
N LEU A 136 5.96 5.03 -4.93
CA LEU A 136 4.85 4.22 -4.41
C LEU A 136 5.21 3.57 -3.07
N ALA A 137 6.30 2.81 -3.06
CA ALA A 137 6.67 2.04 -1.87
C ALA A 137 7.00 2.92 -0.64
N PRO A 138 7.84 3.98 -0.74
CA PRO A 138 8.09 4.86 0.41
C PRO A 138 6.84 5.64 0.86
N LEU A 139 5.96 6.04 -0.06
CA LEU A 139 4.70 6.71 0.28
C LEU A 139 3.79 5.77 1.08
N THR A 140 3.60 4.54 0.60
CA THR A 140 2.78 3.54 1.28
C THR A 140 3.39 3.09 2.62
N ILE A 141 4.73 3.04 2.73
CA ILE A 141 5.41 2.83 4.02
C ILE A 141 5.07 3.97 5.00
N THR A 142 5.02 5.21 4.51
CA THR A 142 4.66 6.37 5.35
C THR A 142 3.20 6.32 5.79
N GLU A 143 2.28 5.92 4.91
CA GLU A 143 0.85 5.77 5.23
C GLU A 143 0.61 4.69 6.30
N MET A 144 1.28 3.54 6.18
CA MET A 144 1.06 2.42 7.11
C MET A 144 1.60 2.65 8.52
N ILE A 145 2.46 3.66 8.74
CA ILE A 145 2.91 4.08 10.09
C ILE A 145 1.71 4.34 11.01
N LEU A 146 0.62 4.87 10.45
CA LEU A 146 -0.62 5.19 11.16
C LEU A 146 -1.48 3.95 11.51
N LEU A 147 -1.07 2.74 11.12
CA LEU A 147 -1.68 1.50 11.62
C LEU A 147 -1.22 1.20 13.05
N LEU A 148 -0.03 1.66 13.43
CA LEU A 148 0.53 1.49 14.77
C LEU A 148 0.03 2.60 15.70
N ASN A 149 -0.18 2.27 16.97
CA ASN A 149 -0.61 3.23 17.98
C ASN A 149 0.60 3.98 18.59
N ASP A 150 0.33 5.10 19.23
CA ASP A 150 1.34 5.98 19.83
C ASP A 150 2.27 5.26 20.83
N ASN A 151 1.78 4.25 21.55
CA ASN A 151 2.59 3.51 22.52
C ASN A 151 3.75 2.73 21.85
N VAL A 152 3.52 2.20 20.64
CA VAL A 152 4.57 1.50 19.89
C VAL A 152 5.65 2.51 19.49
N TRP A 153 5.25 3.67 18.96
CA TRP A 153 6.19 4.73 18.59
C TRP A 153 6.99 5.23 19.79
N ARG A 154 6.32 5.49 20.92
CA ARG A 154 6.96 5.89 22.19
C ARG A 154 8.04 4.91 22.67
N SER A 155 7.91 3.64 22.32
CA SER A 155 8.88 2.60 22.70
C SER A 155 10.04 2.48 21.71
N LEU A 156 9.80 2.77 20.42
CA LEU A 156 10.79 2.57 19.34
C LEU A 156 11.70 3.77 19.11
N ILE A 157 11.20 4.98 19.33
CA ILE A 157 11.94 6.21 19.06
C ILE A 157 12.35 6.81 20.42
N PRO A 158 13.58 7.31 20.62
CA PRO A 158 13.93 8.04 21.82
C PRO A 158 13.15 9.37 21.84
N PHE A 159 12.00 9.37 22.50
CA PHE A 159 10.99 10.42 22.43
C PHE A 159 11.42 11.76 23.07
N GLU A 160 12.46 11.80 23.90
CA GLU A 160 12.88 13.00 24.64
C GLU A 160 13.14 14.22 23.72
N PHE A 161 13.88 14.03 22.62
CA PHE A 161 14.19 15.11 21.68
C PHE A 161 12.96 15.52 20.83
N ILE A 162 12.17 14.54 20.41
CA ILE A 162 11.00 14.78 19.54
C ILE A 162 9.86 15.43 20.33
N ILE A 163 9.63 15.05 21.59
CA ILE A 163 8.61 15.68 22.44
C ILE A 163 8.92 17.16 22.64
N SER A 164 10.18 17.54 22.84
CA SER A 164 10.54 18.97 22.95
C SER A 164 10.20 19.76 21.67
N PHE A 165 10.37 19.16 20.48
CA PHE A 165 9.98 19.74 19.19
C PHE A 165 8.45 19.73 18.97
N LEU A 166 7.76 18.68 19.42
CA LEU A 166 6.31 18.53 19.30
C LEU A 166 5.56 19.41 20.29
N GLU A 167 6.08 19.62 21.50
CA GLU A 167 5.58 20.60 22.47
C GLU A 167 5.75 22.02 21.91
N TYR A 168 6.89 22.30 21.26
CA TYR A 168 7.11 23.57 20.57
C TYR A 168 6.13 23.81 19.41
N THR A 169 5.71 22.75 18.70
CA THR A 169 4.74 22.82 17.60
C THR A 169 3.30 22.49 18.01
N SER A 170 3.05 22.34 19.31
CA SER A 170 1.76 21.87 19.81
C SER A 170 0.66 22.87 19.47
N ILE A 171 -0.23 22.45 18.57
CA ILE A 171 -1.47 23.17 18.30
C ILE A 171 -2.35 22.99 19.54
N PRO A 172 -2.84 24.06 20.17
CA PRO A 172 -3.70 23.93 21.34
C PRO A 172 -4.87 23.01 21.02
N SER A 173 -5.13 22.03 21.89
CA SER A 173 -6.28 21.14 21.74
C SER A 173 -7.57 21.95 21.94
N TYR A 174 -8.19 22.35 20.83
CA TYR A 174 -9.48 23.02 20.87
C TYR A 174 -10.57 22.01 21.22
N SER A 175 -11.24 22.20 22.36
CA SER A 175 -12.41 21.41 22.72
C SER A 175 -13.62 21.84 21.88
N ILE A 176 -13.74 21.26 20.68
CA ILE A 176 -14.93 21.39 19.85
C ILE A 176 -16.07 20.56 20.45
N ALA A 177 -17.27 21.13 20.53
CA ALA A 177 -18.43 20.41 21.04
C ALA A 177 -18.76 19.19 20.16
N TRP A 178 -19.27 18.11 20.77
CA TRP A 178 -19.50 16.83 20.10
C TRP A 178 -20.26 16.88 18.75
N PRO A 179 -21.29 17.73 18.53
CA PRO A 179 -21.97 17.72 17.23
C PRO A 179 -21.06 18.24 16.11
N PHE A 180 -20.13 19.16 16.43
CA PHE A 180 -19.19 19.71 15.45
C PHE A 180 -18.04 18.75 15.15
N LYS A 181 -17.73 17.79 16.04
CA LYS A 181 -16.77 16.71 15.77
C LYS A 181 -17.25 15.76 14.66
N LEU A 182 -18.55 15.71 14.38
CA LEU A 182 -19.12 14.89 13.31
C LEU A 182 -19.00 15.54 11.93
N LEU A 183 -18.81 16.87 11.85
CA LEU A 183 -18.77 17.56 10.56
C LEU A 183 -17.63 17.05 9.67
N PRO A 184 -16.37 16.90 10.13
CA PRO A 184 -15.30 16.41 9.27
C PRO A 184 -15.53 14.95 8.83
N TRP A 185 -16.21 14.13 9.63
CA TRP A 185 -16.64 12.79 9.20
C TRP A 185 -17.63 12.83 8.05
N ILE A 186 -18.67 13.68 8.15
CA ILE A 186 -19.75 13.78 7.17
C ILE A 186 -19.27 14.42 5.87
N PHE A 187 -18.44 15.46 5.96
CA PHE A 187 -18.03 16.25 4.79
C PHE A 187 -16.72 15.80 4.15
N ILE A 188 -15.85 15.10 4.89
CA ILE A 188 -14.53 14.69 4.40
C ILE A 188 -14.35 13.18 4.49
N GLY A 189 -14.38 12.62 5.70
CA GLY A 189 -14.02 11.21 5.94
C GLY A 189 -14.87 10.20 5.15
N LEU A 190 -16.20 10.22 5.36
CA LEU A 190 -17.12 9.28 4.70
C LEU A 190 -17.20 9.52 3.18
N PRO A 191 -17.40 10.75 2.68
CA PRO A 191 -17.38 10.99 1.24
C PRO A 191 -16.09 10.52 0.59
N TYR A 192 -14.94 10.80 1.22
CA TYR A 192 -13.66 10.33 0.72
C TYR A 192 -13.60 8.81 0.62
N PHE A 193 -13.99 8.09 1.68
CA PHE A 193 -14.02 6.63 1.66
C PHE A 193 -14.83 6.10 0.47
N PHE A 194 -16.06 6.57 0.27
CA PHE A 194 -16.89 6.11 -0.84
C PHE A 194 -16.33 6.49 -2.22
N ILE A 195 -15.79 7.70 -2.37
CA ILE A 195 -15.14 8.14 -3.61
C ILE A 195 -13.90 7.27 -3.89
N SER A 196 -13.15 6.91 -2.86
CA SER A 196 -11.95 6.07 -2.97
C SER A 196 -12.27 4.64 -3.44
N LEU A 197 -13.51 4.18 -3.28
CA LEU A 197 -13.96 2.89 -3.81
C LEU A 197 -14.20 2.92 -5.33
N VAL A 198 -14.34 4.10 -5.95
CA VAL A 198 -14.56 4.20 -7.41
C VAL A 198 -13.36 3.66 -8.20
N PRO A 199 -12.10 4.12 -7.97
CA PRO A 199 -10.92 3.52 -8.61
C PRO A 199 -10.76 2.03 -8.32
N LEU A 200 -11.09 1.61 -7.10
CA LEU A 200 -11.07 0.20 -6.72
C LEU A 200 -12.07 -0.61 -7.55
N SER A 201 -13.30 -0.13 -7.71
CA SER A 201 -14.34 -0.77 -8.52
C SER A 201 -13.96 -0.86 -10.00
N ALA A 202 -13.24 0.12 -10.53
CA ALA A 202 -12.72 0.08 -11.89
C ALA A 202 -11.71 -1.08 -12.07
N THR A 203 -10.91 -1.37 -11.04
CA THR A 203 -9.94 -2.48 -11.04
C THR A 203 -10.62 -3.85 -11.18
N PHE A 204 -11.89 -3.98 -10.76
CA PHE A 204 -12.69 -5.21 -10.97
C PHE A 204 -13.27 -5.32 -12.38
N ARG A 205 -13.40 -4.20 -13.12
CA ARG A 205 -14.08 -4.15 -14.43
C ARG A 205 -13.13 -4.25 -15.61
N ASP A 206 -11.88 -3.85 -15.44
CA ASP A 206 -10.89 -3.98 -16.51
C ASP A 206 -10.46 -5.44 -16.63
N GLU A 207 -10.77 -6.07 -17.78
CA GLU A 207 -10.29 -7.40 -18.14
C GLU A 207 -8.77 -7.41 -18.40
N ASN A 208 -8.16 -6.23 -18.58
CA ASN A 208 -6.73 -6.09 -18.82
C ASN A 208 -6.15 -4.72 -18.36
N PRO A 209 -6.11 -4.43 -17.05
CA PRO A 209 -5.56 -3.19 -16.50
C PRO A 209 -4.02 -3.10 -16.68
N PHE A 210 -3.40 -4.18 -17.17
CA PHE A 210 -1.98 -4.31 -17.48
C PHE A 210 -1.72 -4.58 -18.97
N SER A 211 -2.54 -4.02 -19.89
CA SER A 211 -2.38 -4.09 -21.35
C SER A 211 -1.11 -3.40 -21.91
N TRP A 212 -0.02 -3.39 -21.13
CA TRP A 212 1.30 -3.01 -21.58
C TRP A 212 1.82 -4.06 -22.58
N PRO A 213 2.43 -3.65 -23.71
CA PRO A 213 2.93 -4.56 -24.76
C PRO A 213 3.91 -5.64 -24.28
N ILE A 214 4.52 -5.44 -23.11
CA ILE A 214 5.49 -6.34 -22.48
C ILE A 214 4.80 -7.60 -21.91
N PHE A 215 3.59 -7.48 -21.35
CA PHE A 215 2.87 -8.61 -20.72
C PHE A 215 2.15 -9.49 -21.75
N THR A 216 1.77 -8.94 -22.91
CA THR A 216 1.23 -9.73 -24.03
C THR A 216 2.24 -10.70 -24.65
N ASN A 217 3.52 -10.59 -24.27
CA ASN A 217 4.64 -11.19 -24.98
C ASN A 217 5.58 -12.01 -24.08
N TYR A 218 5.08 -12.54 -22.95
CA TYR A 218 5.83 -13.53 -22.16
C TYR A 218 6.30 -14.73 -23.01
N SER A 219 5.54 -15.11 -24.05
CA SER A 219 5.90 -16.14 -25.03
C SER A 219 7.07 -15.78 -25.95
N THR A 220 7.45 -14.49 -26.02
CA THR A 220 8.56 -14.00 -26.85
C THR A 220 9.83 -13.73 -26.04
N LEU A 221 9.72 -13.73 -24.70
CA LEU A 221 10.91 -13.73 -23.85
C LEU A 221 11.68 -15.04 -24.10
N PRO A 222 13.02 -14.99 -24.25
CA PRO A 222 13.82 -16.14 -24.67
C PRO A 222 13.85 -17.30 -23.66
N LEU A 223 13.20 -17.17 -22.51
CA LEU A 223 13.22 -18.13 -21.42
C LEU A 223 11.90 -18.90 -21.38
N LYS A 224 11.90 -20.13 -21.89
CA LYS A 224 10.83 -21.08 -21.62
C LYS A 224 11.01 -21.64 -20.21
N LEU A 225 9.94 -21.73 -19.42
CA LEU A 225 9.90 -22.35 -18.09
C LEU A 225 10.58 -23.74 -18.02
N THR A 226 10.66 -24.45 -19.15
CA THR A 226 11.37 -25.74 -19.28
C THR A 226 12.89 -25.67 -19.13
N GLN A 227 13.50 -24.48 -19.09
CA GLN A 227 14.95 -24.31 -18.84
C GLN A 227 15.28 -24.03 -17.36
N LEU A 228 14.25 -23.92 -16.50
CA LEU A 228 14.38 -23.64 -15.07
C LEU A 228 13.99 -24.84 -14.18
N ILE A 229 13.81 -26.01 -14.79
CA ILE A 229 13.68 -27.34 -14.15
C ILE A 229 14.99 -28.08 -14.40
#